data_AF-A0A645HGV1-F1
#
_entry.id   AF-A0A645HGV1-F1
#
_cell.length_a   1.000
_cell.length_b   1.000
_cell.length_c   1.000
_cell.angle_alpha   90.00
_cell.angle_beta   90.00
_cell.angle_gamma   90.00
#
_symmetry.space_group_name_H-M   'P 1'
#
loop_
_entity.id
_entity.type
_entity.pdbx_description
1 polymer ?
#
loop_
_entity_poly.entity_id
_entity_poly.type
_entity_poly.pdbx_seq_one_letter_code
_entity_poly.pdbx_strand_id
1 'polypeptide(L)'
;MIPRNLYEAASVDGGTKWEMFWKITFPMITPILIVNLIYTITDSFTSYSNKIMQLIMTTVQENMKFEYGATLAWIYFAAIVVVMGLVYLLFNKHIVYID
;
A
#
# COMPACT_ATOMS: atom_id res chain seq x y z
N MET A 1 19.03 4.33 -3.86
CA MET A 1 20.39 3.91 -3.46
C MET A 1 20.67 4.55 -2.11
N ILE A 2 20.86 3.77 -1.05
CA ILE A 2 21.22 4.30 0.28
C ILE A 2 22.67 4.78 0.18
N PRO A 3 23.00 6.03 0.50
CA PRO A 3 24.34 6.55 0.30
C PRO A 3 25.26 5.93 1.36
N ARG A 4 26.35 5.31 0.89
CA ARG A 4 27.30 4.53 1.71
C ARG A 4 27.93 5.34 2.85
N ASN A 5 28.01 6.66 2.68
CA ASN A 5 28.54 7.60 3.67
C ASN A 5 27.79 7.57 5.01
N LEU A 6 26.47 7.36 5.03
CA LEU A 6 25.67 7.28 6.26
C LEU A 6 25.97 6.01 7.06
N TYR A 7 26.21 4.90 6.35
CA TYR A 7 26.60 3.62 6.98
C TYR A 7 28.06 3.65 7.46
N GLU A 8 28.96 4.27 6.69
CA GLU A 8 30.37 4.43 7.07
C GLU A 8 30.50 5.34 8.30
N ALA A 9 29.81 6.48 8.35
CA ALA A 9 29.79 7.35 9.53
C ALA A 9 29.24 6.63 10.77
N ALA A 10 28.12 5.92 10.66
CA ALA A 10 27.54 5.16 11.78
C ALA A 10 28.42 4.00 12.25
N SER A 11 29.23 3.42 11.36
CA SER A 11 30.20 2.38 11.72
C SER A 11 31.43 2.94 12.45
N VAL A 12 31.84 4.18 12.12
CA VAL A 12 32.92 4.90 12.81
C VAL A 12 32.50 5.32 14.22
N ASP A 13 31.22 5.68 14.40
CA ASP A 13 30.63 6.03 15.71
C ASP A 13 30.26 4.81 16.59
N GLY A 14 30.60 3.58 16.17
CA GLY A 14 30.38 2.37 16.97
C GLY A 14 28.92 1.89 17.03
N GLY A 15 28.05 2.35 16.13
CA GLY A 15 26.65 1.92 16.06
C GLY A 15 26.51 0.45 15.70
N THR A 16 25.62 -0.27 16.40
CA THR A 16 25.34 -1.68 16.06
C THR A 16 24.52 -1.78 14.76
N LYS A 17 24.66 -2.90 14.02
CA LYS A 17 23.88 -3.13 12.77
C LYS A 17 22.36 -3.04 12.99
N TRP A 18 21.89 -3.37 14.18
CA TRP A 18 20.48 -3.28 14.56
C TRP A 18 20.00 -1.83 14.70
N GLU A 19 20.80 -0.97 15.33
CA GLU A 19 20.50 0.47 15.43
C GLU A 19 20.55 1.15 14.07
N MET A 20 21.53 0.80 13.23
CA MET A 20 21.61 1.29 11.85
C MET A 20 20.38 0.87 11.03
N PHE A 21 19.87 -0.35 11.22
CA PHE A 21 18.66 -0.80 10.53
C PHE A 21 17.44 0.08 10.89
N TRP A 22 17.16 0.28 12.18
CA TRP A 22 15.99 1.04 12.61
C TRP A 22 16.11 2.55 12.42
N LYS A 23 17.31 3.13 12.52
CA LYS A 23 17.54 4.57 12.43
C LYS A 23 17.89 5.08 11.03
N ILE A 24 18.45 4.23 10.16
CA ILE A 24 18.93 4.63 8.83
C ILE A 24 18.14 3.91 7.74
N THR A 25 18.16 2.58 7.74
CA THR A 25 17.56 1.78 6.65
C THR A 25 16.02 1.88 6.65
N PHE A 26 15.39 1.72 7.80
CA PHE A 26 13.93 1.73 7.92
C PHE A 26 13.31 3.08 7.51
N PRO A 27 13.76 4.26 8.01
CA PRO A 27 13.20 5.55 7.60
C PRO A 27 13.42 5.84 6.12
N MET A 28 14.58 5.48 5.56
CA MET A 28 14.88 5.72 4.14
C MET A 28 14.05 4.88 3.18
N ILE A 29 13.66 3.65 3.56
CA ILE A 29 12.85 2.76 2.72
C ILE A 29 11.34 2.96 2.99
N THR A 30 10.96 3.52 4.14
CA THR A 30 9.57 3.83 4.52
C THR A 30 8.72 4.44 3.39
N PRO A 31 9.14 5.50 2.66
CA PRO A 31 8.33 6.06 1.57
C PRO A 31 8.05 5.07 0.43
N ILE A 32 9.01 4.22 0.07
CA ILE A 32 8.87 3.20 -0.97
C ILE A 32 7.98 2.04 -0.48
N LEU A 33 8.08 1.67 0.80
CA LEU A 33 7.23 0.64 1.41
C LEU A 33 5.76 1.05 1.40
N ILE A 34 5.45 2.31 1.69
CA ILE A 34 4.07 2.81 1.71
C ILE A 34 3.45 2.74 0.31
N VAL A 35 4.17 3.17 -0.73
CA VAL A 35 3.67 3.08 -2.11
C VAL A 35 3.43 1.62 -2.52
N ASN A 36 4.37 0.72 -2.21
CA ASN A 36 4.19 -0.71 -2.47
C ASN A 36 2.99 -1.28 -1.71
N LEU A 37 2.80 -0.91 -0.45
CA LEU A 37 1.67 -1.37 0.35
C LEU A 37 0.34 -0.93 -0.25
N ILE A 38 0.21 0.34 -0.67
CA ILE A 38 -0.99 0.84 -1.35
C ILE A 38 -1.24 0.03 -2.62
N TYR A 39 -0.20 -0.24 -3.41
CA TYR A 39 -0.29 -1.05 -4.62
C TYR A 39 -0.75 -2.47 -4.33
N THR A 40 -0.14 -3.15 -3.36
CA THR A 40 -0.50 -4.52 -2.96
C THR A 40 -1.95 -4.61 -2.47
N ILE A 41 -2.40 -3.62 -1.69
CA ILE A 41 -3.79 -3.54 -1.26
C ILE A 41 -4.68 -3.39 -2.49
N THR A 42 -4.41 -2.41 -3.35
CA THR A 42 -5.19 -2.16 -4.58
C THR A 42 -5.31 -3.41 -5.45
N ASP A 43 -4.20 -4.10 -5.66
CA ASP A 43 -4.12 -5.33 -6.44
C ASP A 43 -4.95 -6.45 -5.81
N SER A 44 -4.86 -6.64 -4.49
CA SER A 44 -5.65 -7.63 -3.76
C SER A 44 -7.16 -7.39 -3.87
N PHE A 45 -7.60 -6.13 -3.84
CA PHE A 45 -9.01 -5.76 -4.00
C PHE A 45 -9.49 -5.90 -5.46
N THR A 46 -8.62 -5.68 -6.44
CA THR A 46 -8.98 -5.75 -7.88
C THR A 46 -8.74 -7.14 -8.49
N SER A 47 -8.05 -8.01 -7.77
CA SER A 47 -7.74 -9.36 -8.22
C SER A 47 -9.01 -10.17 -8.53
N TYR A 48 -8.93 -10.98 -9.59
CA TYR A 48 -9.97 -11.93 -9.96
C TYR A 48 -10.19 -13.02 -8.88
N SER A 49 -9.23 -13.25 -7.98
CA SER A 49 -9.43 -14.16 -6.85
C SER A 49 -10.34 -13.60 -5.76
N ASN A 50 -10.64 -12.30 -5.80
CA ASN A 50 -11.51 -11.65 -4.82
C ASN A 50 -12.99 -12.04 -5.07
N LYS A 51 -13.68 -12.49 -4.03
CA LYS A 51 -15.08 -12.92 -4.11
C LYS A 51 -16.03 -11.83 -4.60
N ILE A 52 -15.78 -10.58 -4.24
CA ILE A 52 -16.64 -9.45 -4.65
C ILE A 52 -16.41 -9.13 -6.12
N MET A 53 -15.16 -9.18 -6.58
CA MET A 53 -14.85 -9.02 -8.00
C MET A 53 -15.50 -10.13 -8.84
N GLN A 54 -15.41 -11.39 -8.39
CA GLN A 54 -16.08 -12.51 -9.05
C GLN A 54 -17.61 -12.32 -9.10
N LEU A 55 -18.22 -11.88 -8.01
CA LEU A 55 -19.66 -11.60 -7.97
C LEU A 55 -20.07 -10.59 -9.04
N ILE A 56 -19.32 -9.51 -9.20
CA ILE A 56 -19.56 -8.48 -10.22
C ILE A 56 -19.41 -9.08 -11.62
N MET A 57 -18.32 -9.81 -11.87
CA MET A 57 -18.03 -10.42 -13.18
C MET A 57 -19.09 -11.46 -13.58
N THR A 58 -19.46 -12.37 -12.68
CA THR A 58 -20.51 -13.36 -12.89
C THR A 58 -21.89 -12.73 -13.09
N THR A 59 -22.19 -11.64 -12.40
CA THR A 59 -23.45 -10.91 -12.58
C THR A 59 -23.55 -10.26 -13.96
N VAL A 60 -22.43 -9.68 -14.43
CA VAL A 60 -22.34 -9.02 -15.74
C VAL A 60 -22.34 -10.05 -16.87
N GLN A 61 -21.53 -11.11 -16.75
CA GLN A 61 -21.27 -12.05 -17.84
C GLN A 61 -22.26 -13.21 -17.91
N GLU A 62 -22.55 -13.88 -16.79
CA GLU A 62 -23.38 -15.09 -16.78
C GLU A 62 -24.87 -14.77 -16.67
N ASN A 63 -25.21 -13.76 -15.86
CA ASN A 63 -26.60 -13.41 -15.60
C ASN A 63 -27.17 -12.36 -16.57
N MET A 64 -26.33 -11.81 -17.46
CA MET A 64 -26.68 -10.72 -18.41
C MET A 64 -27.30 -9.50 -17.71
N LYS A 65 -27.06 -9.31 -16.41
CA LYS A 65 -27.60 -8.20 -15.60
C LYS A 65 -26.61 -7.04 -15.54
N PHE A 66 -26.38 -6.41 -16.69
CA PHE A 66 -25.39 -5.34 -16.83
C PHE A 66 -25.64 -4.15 -15.89
N GLU A 67 -26.91 -3.74 -15.73
CA GLU A 67 -27.28 -2.59 -14.88
C GLU A 67 -26.99 -2.83 -13.39
N TYR A 68 -27.32 -4.04 -12.92
CA TYR A 68 -27.08 -4.44 -11.53
C TYR A 68 -25.57 -4.60 -11.28
N GLY A 69 -24.85 -5.24 -12.20
CA GLY A 69 -23.39 -5.37 -12.14
C GLY A 69 -22.67 -4.01 -12.14
N ALA A 70 -23.13 -3.04 -12.93
CA ALA A 70 -22.60 -1.68 -12.95
C ALA A 70 -22.81 -0.97 -11.61
N THR A 71 -23.98 -1.11 -10.99
CA THR A 71 -24.26 -0.55 -9.66
C THR A 71 -23.32 -1.13 -8.60
N LEU A 72 -23.14 -2.45 -8.60
CA LEU A 72 -22.20 -3.12 -7.69
C LEU A 72 -20.76 -2.65 -7.91
N ALA A 73 -20.33 -2.45 -9.16
CA ALA A 73 -18.99 -1.95 -9.48
C ALA A 73 -18.76 -0.54 -8.93
N TRP A 74 -19.73 0.37 -9.05
CA TRP A 74 -19.63 1.71 -8.48
C TRP A 74 -19.56 1.71 -6.95
N ILE A 75 -20.37 0.87 -6.30
CA ILE A 75 -20.32 0.70 -4.84
C ILE A 75 -18.97 0.16 -4.41
N TYR A 76 -18.45 -0.85 -5.12
CA TYR A 76 -17.16 -1.45 -4.82
C TYR A 76 -16.00 -0.46 -5.04
N PHE A 77 -16.06 0.34 -6.10
CA PHE A 77 -15.11 1.42 -6.35
C PHE A 77 -15.09 2.43 -5.19
N ALA A 78 -16.26 2.89 -4.74
CA ALA A 78 -16.36 3.81 -3.61
C ALA A 78 -15.80 3.18 -2.32
N ALA A 79 -16.06 1.89 -2.08
CA ALA A 79 -15.51 1.17 -0.93
C ALA A 79 -13.97 1.11 -0.97
N ILE A 80 -13.38 0.83 -2.14
CA ILE A 80 -11.93 0.83 -2.32
C ILE A 80 -11.34 2.21 -2.03
N VAL A 81 -11.96 3.29 -2.54
CA VAL A 81 -11.52 4.67 -2.26
C VAL A 81 -11.54 4.97 -0.76
N VAL A 82 -12.60 4.55 -0.04
CA VAL A 82 -12.68 4.72 1.41
C VAL A 82 -11.57 3.94 2.12
N VAL A 83 -11.34 2.68 1.76
CA VAL A 83 -10.27 1.85 2.35
C VAL A 83 -8.90 2.49 2.08
N MET A 84 -8.62 2.92 0.85
CA MET A 84 -7.38 3.60 0.51
C MET A 84 -7.20 4.91 1.28
N GLY A 85 -8.28 5.69 1.43
CA GLY A 85 -8.27 6.92 2.23
C GLY A 85 -7.95 6.65 3.69
N LEU A 86 -8.52 5.60 4.28
CA LEU A 86 -8.21 5.17 5.65
C LEU A 86 -6.76 4.72 5.80
N VAL A 87 -6.26 3.93 4.84
CA VAL A 87 -4.84 3.51 4.80
C VAL A 87 -3.94 4.74 4.72
N TYR A 88 -4.21 5.66 3.79
CA TYR A 88 -3.47 6.90 3.67
C TYR A 88 -3.47 7.71 4.99
N LEU A 89 -4.61 7.85 5.66
CA LEU A 89 -4.70 8.55 6.94
C LEU A 89 -3.88 7.88 8.05
N LEU A 90 -3.87 6.55 8.11
CA LEU A 90 -3.04 5.80 9.07
C LEU A 90 -1.56 6.05 8.82
N PHE A 91 -1.12 6.03 7.55
CA PHE A 91 0.29 6.23 7.20
C PHE A 91 0.73 7.70 7.26
N ASN A 92 -0.16 8.65 6.99
CA ASN A 92 0.13 10.09 7.08
C ASN A 92 0.63 10.49 8.48
N LYS A 93 0.16 9.81 9.54
CA LYS A 93 0.61 10.08 10.93
C LYS A 93 2.04 9.58 11.22
N HIS A 94 2.61 8.72 10.38
CA HIS A 94 3.96 8.17 10.54
C HIS A 94 5.01 8.80 9.60
N ILE A 95 4.60 9.68 8.69
CA ILE A 95 5.52 10.41 7.82
C ILE A 95 5.85 11.75 8.49
N VAL A 96 6.67 11.71 9.55
CA VAL A 96 7.42 12.90 9.97
C VAL A 96 8.53 13.05 8.94
N TYR A 97 8.42 14.09 8.10
CA TYR A 97 9.49 14.51 7.21
C TYR A 97 10.76 14.70 8.05
N ILE A 98 11.76 13.84 7.83
CA ILE A 98 13.11 14.08 8.33
C ILE A 98 13.74 15.01 7.29
N ASP A 99 13.65 16.32 7.54
CA ASP A 99 14.48 17.34 6.90
C ASP A 99 15.93 17.25 7.43
#